data_AF-A0A972W069-F1
#
_entry.id   AF-A0A972W069-F1
#
_cell.length_a   1.000
_cell.length_b   1.000
_cell.length_c   1.000
_cell.angle_alpha   90.00
_cell.angle_beta   90.00
_cell.angle_gamma   90.00
#
_symmetry.space_group_name_H-M   'P 1'
#
loop_
_entity.id
_entity.type
_entity.pdbx_description
1 polymer ?
#
loop_
_entity_poly.entity_id
_entity_poly.type
_entity_poly.pdbx_seq_one_letter_code
_entity_poly.pdbx_strand_id
1 'polypeptide(L)'
;MTEPNQSSNTETISLTEFTEGAYLNYAMYVINDRALPHIGDGLKPVQRRIVFAMSELRLSADAKFMKSARTVGDVIGKYHPHGDSASYEAMVLMAQRFSYRYT
;
A
#
# COMPACT_ATOMS: atom_id res chain seq x y z
N MET A 1 27.24 45.97 24.08
CA MET A 1 26.12 45.33 23.36
C MET A 1 26.74 44.22 22.51
N THR A 2 26.89 43.04 23.08
CA THR A 2 27.32 41.84 22.37
C THR A 2 26.15 40.88 22.48
N GLU A 3 25.34 40.83 21.43
CA GLU A 3 24.26 39.86 21.30
C GLU A 3 24.85 38.45 21.27
N PRO A 4 24.39 37.51 22.11
CA PRO A 4 24.74 36.11 21.97
C PRO A 4 24.12 35.60 20.68
N ASN A 5 24.96 35.10 19.78
CA ASN A 5 24.58 34.40 18.56
C ASN A 5 23.63 33.24 18.93
N GLN A 6 22.33 33.42 18.67
CA GLN A 6 21.35 32.34 18.69
C GLN A 6 21.68 31.41 17.52
N SER A 7 22.62 30.49 17.74
CA SER A 7 22.85 29.37 16.86
C SER A 7 21.55 28.58 16.77
N SER A 8 20.90 28.70 15.62
CA SER A 8 19.67 28.01 15.25
C SER A 8 19.75 26.53 15.62
N ASN A 9 18.72 26.05 16.31
CA ASN A 9 18.56 24.67 16.74
C ASN A 9 18.37 23.73 15.52
N THR A 10 19.42 23.57 14.73
CA THR A 10 19.43 22.87 13.45
C THR A 10 20.16 21.57 13.64
N GLU A 11 19.42 20.47 13.65
CA GLU A 11 20.02 19.13 13.67
C GLU A 11 20.81 18.91 12.37
N THR A 12 22.04 18.44 12.51
CA THR A 12 22.91 18.12 11.37
C THR A 12 23.22 16.63 11.41
N ILE A 13 23.01 15.96 10.28
CA ILE A 13 23.30 14.54 10.09
C ILE A 13 24.23 14.38 8.89
N SER A 14 25.13 13.39 8.94
CA SER A 14 26.00 13.12 7.80
C SER A 14 25.19 12.56 6.62
N LEU A 15 25.58 12.92 5.39
CA LEU A 15 24.87 12.45 4.19
C LEU A 15 24.89 10.92 4.09
N THR A 16 26.02 10.29 4.40
CA THR A 16 26.19 8.84 4.35
C THR A 16 25.22 8.15 5.30
N GLU A 17 25.18 8.60 6.56
CA GLU A 17 24.31 8.02 7.60
C GLU A 17 22.83 8.20 7.26
N PHE A 18 22.44 9.38 6.80
CA PHE A 18 21.07 9.63 6.35
C PHE A 18 20.69 8.73 5.16
N THR A 19 21.57 8.63 4.17
CA THR A 19 21.30 7.89 2.93
C THR A 19 21.19 6.38 3.19
N GLU A 20 22.10 5.81 3.97
CA GLU A 20 22.04 4.39 4.34
C GLU A 20 20.75 4.07 5.11
N GLY A 21 20.41 4.88 6.11
CA GLY A 21 19.19 4.69 6.90
C GLY A 21 17.92 4.83 6.05
N ALA A 22 17.82 5.87 5.23
CA ALA A 22 16.67 6.10 4.36
C ALA A 22 16.51 4.99 3.32
N TYR A 23 17.61 4.56 2.70
CA TYR A 23 17.61 3.48 1.72
C TYR A 23 17.18 2.15 2.36
N LEU A 24 17.75 1.79 3.51
CA LEU A 24 17.41 0.56 4.21
C LEU A 24 15.93 0.53 4.62
N ASN A 25 15.41 1.63 5.16
CA ASN A 25 14.00 1.73 5.55
C ASN A 25 13.05 1.56 4.37
N TYR A 26 13.34 2.22 3.24
CA TYR A 26 12.52 2.08 2.05
C TYR A 26 12.62 0.68 1.45
N ALA A 27 13.82 0.11 1.38
CA ALA A 27 14.04 -1.24 0.86
C ALA A 27 13.27 -2.28 1.68
N MET A 28 13.37 -2.21 3.01
CA MET A 28 12.63 -3.12 3.91
C MET A 28 11.12 -2.98 3.77
N TYR A 29 10.60 -1.75 3.69
CA TYR A 29 9.18 -1.52 3.46
C TYR A 29 8.70 -2.10 2.11
N VAL A 30 9.48 -1.93 1.04
CA VAL A 30 9.13 -2.51 -0.27
C VAL A 30 9.10 -4.04 -0.22
N ILE A 31 10.08 -4.67 0.44
CA ILE A 31 10.17 -6.13 0.53
C ILE A 31 8.97 -6.68 1.31
N ASN A 32 8.71 -6.15 2.50
CA ASN A 32 7.74 -6.72 3.43
C ASN A 32 6.29 -6.31 3.13
N ASP A 33 6.05 -5.06 2.72
CA ASP A 33 4.71 -4.47 2.67
C ASP A 33 4.24 -4.09 1.25
N ARG A 34 4.97 -4.50 0.21
CA ARG A 34 4.59 -4.20 -1.18
C ARG A 34 4.83 -5.32 -2.17
N ALA A 35 6.08 -5.79 -2.27
CA ALA A 35 6.52 -6.60 -3.39
C ALA A 35 6.18 -8.09 -3.23
N LEU A 36 6.45 -8.65 -2.05
CA LEU A 36 6.31 -10.08 -1.80
C LEU A 36 4.95 -10.43 -1.20
N PRO A 37 4.36 -11.58 -1.59
CA PRO A 37 3.18 -12.11 -0.94
C PRO A 37 3.52 -12.69 0.43
N HIS A 38 2.53 -12.71 1.33
CA HIS A 38 2.69 -13.38 2.62
C HIS A 38 2.52 -14.90 2.45
N ILE A 39 3.30 -15.70 3.18
CA ILE A 39 3.29 -17.18 3.04
C ILE A 39 1.96 -17.83 3.46
N GLY A 40 1.27 -17.24 4.44
CA GLY A 40 0.03 -17.81 4.99
C GLY A 40 -1.17 -17.75 4.06
N ASP A 41 -1.25 -16.74 3.18
CA ASP A 41 -2.39 -16.54 2.27
C ASP A 41 -1.98 -16.42 0.80
N GLY A 42 -0.69 -16.25 0.50
CA GLY A 42 -0.18 -16.04 -0.85
C GLY A 42 -0.52 -14.66 -1.44
N LEU A 43 -1.07 -13.74 -0.64
CA LEU A 43 -1.55 -12.44 -1.13
C LEU A 43 -0.54 -11.33 -0.85
N LYS A 44 -0.39 -10.43 -1.83
CA LYS A 44 0.25 -9.12 -1.63
C LYS A 44 -0.67 -8.21 -0.80
N PRO A 45 -0.12 -7.22 -0.09
CA PRO A 45 -0.92 -6.34 0.78
C PRO A 45 -2.09 -5.65 0.07
N VAL A 46 -1.94 -5.20 -1.18
CA VAL A 46 -3.03 -4.58 -1.96
C VAL A 46 -4.17 -5.56 -2.24
N GLN A 47 -3.84 -6.80 -2.62
CA GLN A 47 -4.82 -7.84 -2.93
C GLN A 47 -5.63 -8.22 -1.69
N ARG A 48 -4.95 -8.41 -0.55
CA ARG A 48 -5.60 -8.68 0.74
C ARG A 48 -6.58 -7.58 1.13
N ARG A 49 -6.19 -6.31 0.97
CA ARG A 49 -7.05 -5.16 1.29
C ARG A 49 -8.27 -5.08 0.38
N ILE A 50 -8.14 -5.44 -0.90
CA ILE A 50 -9.28 -5.51 -1.84
C ILE A 50 -10.27 -6.58 -1.40
N VAL A 51 -9.80 -7.82 -1.15
CA VAL A 51 -10.67 -8.93 -0.71
C VAL A 51 -11.34 -8.60 0.63
N PHE A 52 -10.61 -7.99 1.56
CA PHE A 52 -11.15 -7.57 2.84
C PHE A 52 -12.24 -6.49 2.67
N ALA A 53 -12.00 -5.45 1.87
CA ALA A 53 -13.00 -4.42 1.60
C ALA A 53 -14.24 -4.99 0.91
N MET A 54 -14.09 -5.96 0.01
CA MET A 54 -15.22 -6.66 -0.62
C MET A 54 -16.05 -7.44 0.40
N SER A 55 -15.39 -8.08 1.38
CA SER A 55 -16.05 -8.76 2.50
C SER A 55 -16.85 -7.77 3.36
N GLU A 56 -16.25 -6.62 3.71
CA GLU A 56 -16.93 -5.56 4.49
C GLU A 56 -18.13 -4.96 3.75
N LEU A 57 -18.05 -4.86 2.43
CA LEU A 57 -19.15 -4.43 1.55
C LEU A 57 -20.19 -5.54 1.29
N ARG A 58 -20.00 -6.74 1.84
CA ARG A 58 -20.84 -7.93 1.62
C ARG A 58 -21.00 -8.29 0.14
N LEU A 59 -19.91 -8.19 -0.61
CA LEU A 59 -19.84 -8.57 -2.03
C LEU A 59 -19.45 -10.06 -2.15
N SER A 60 -20.31 -10.93 -1.63
CA SER A 60 -20.20 -12.38 -1.80
C SER A 60 -20.58 -12.81 -3.23
N ALA A 61 -20.32 -14.07 -3.58
CA ALA A 61 -20.56 -14.60 -4.93
C ALA A 61 -22.05 -14.55 -5.36
N ASP A 62 -22.98 -14.55 -4.40
CA ASP A 62 -24.42 -14.44 -4.60
C ASP A 62 -24.93 -12.99 -4.61
N ALA A 63 -24.10 -12.02 -4.23
CA ALA A 63 -24.48 -10.61 -4.19
C ALA A 63 -24.64 -10.03 -5.61
N LYS A 64 -25.48 -8.99 -5.73
CA LYS A 64 -25.61 -8.24 -6.99
C LYS A 64 -24.29 -7.54 -7.34
N PHE A 65 -23.92 -7.55 -8.61
CA PHE A 65 -22.76 -6.81 -9.11
C PHE A 65 -22.82 -5.33 -8.76
N MET A 66 -21.69 -4.79 -8.31
CA MET A 66 -21.51 -3.40 -7.92
C MET A 66 -20.42 -2.73 -8.76
N LYS A 67 -20.47 -1.41 -8.84
CA LYS A 67 -19.48 -0.62 -9.59
C LYS A 67 -18.10 -0.77 -8.95
N SER A 68 -17.08 -1.10 -9.75
CA SER A 68 -15.68 -1.22 -9.33
C SER A 68 -15.16 0.02 -8.58
N ALA A 69 -15.57 1.21 -9.02
CA ALA A 69 -15.19 2.47 -8.38
C ALA A 69 -15.61 2.56 -6.90
N ARG A 70 -16.71 1.90 -6.51
CA ARG A 70 -17.15 1.84 -5.11
C ARG A 70 -16.18 1.01 -4.27
N THR A 71 -15.83 -0.19 -4.72
CA THR A 71 -14.89 -1.07 -4.02
C THR A 71 -13.52 -0.44 -3.92
N VAL A 72 -13.00 0.13 -5.01
CA VAL A 72 -11.71 0.85 -5.01
C VAL A 72 -11.75 2.05 -4.07
N GLY A 73 -12.83 2.83 -4.07
CA GLY A 73 -13.03 3.95 -3.15
C GLY A 73 -12.95 3.55 -1.68
N ASP A 74 -13.59 2.44 -1.31
CA ASP A 74 -13.51 1.91 0.06
C ASP A 74 -12.10 1.42 0.43
N VAL A 75 -11.40 0.76 -0.52
CA VAL A 75 -10.01 0.32 -0.32
C VAL A 75 -9.10 1.51 -0.05
N ILE A 76 -9.13 2.55 -0.88
CA ILE A 76 -8.25 3.71 -0.71
C ILE A 76 -8.62 4.56 0.51
N GLY A 77 -9.91 4.67 0.82
CA GLY A 77 -10.40 5.48 1.92
C GLY A 77 -10.11 4.88 3.29
N LYS A 78 -10.06 3.54 3.40
CA LYS A 78 -9.96 2.86 4.70
C LYS A 78 -8.66 2.07 4.89
N TYR A 79 -8.10 1.48 3.83
CA TYR A 79 -7.09 0.42 3.97
C TYR A 79 -5.82 0.62 3.17
N HIS A 80 -5.83 1.44 2.10
CA HIS A 80 -4.70 1.58 1.18
C HIS A 80 -4.45 3.05 0.80
N PRO A 81 -3.57 3.76 1.53
CA PRO A 81 -3.31 5.19 1.32
C PRO A 81 -2.38 5.44 0.14
N HIS A 82 -2.70 4.85 -1.01
CA HIS A 82 -1.97 4.97 -2.27
C HIS A 82 -2.96 5.18 -3.42
N GLY A 83 -2.44 5.42 -4.62
CA GLY A 83 -3.25 5.71 -5.79
C GLY A 83 -4.34 4.67 -6.07
N ASP A 84 -5.49 5.15 -6.52
CA ASP A 84 -6.62 4.34 -6.97
C ASP A 84 -6.24 3.41 -8.14
N SER A 85 -5.38 3.89 -9.05
CA SER A 85 -4.86 3.13 -10.19
C SER A 85 -4.27 1.79 -9.78
N ALA A 86 -3.41 1.76 -8.76
CA ALA A 86 -2.77 0.52 -8.31
C ALA A 86 -3.78 -0.49 -7.72
N SER A 87 -4.79 0.01 -7.01
CA SER A 87 -5.86 -0.82 -6.45
C SER A 87 -6.78 -1.36 -7.55
N TYR A 88 -7.11 -0.52 -8.54
CA TYR A 88 -7.93 -0.91 -9.67
C TYR A 88 -7.22 -1.93 -10.57
N GLU A 89 -5.96 -1.71 -10.90
CA GLU A 89 -5.14 -2.64 -11.70
C GLU A 89 -5.03 -4.01 -11.01
N ALA A 90 -4.73 -4.02 -9.72
CA ALA A 90 -4.67 -5.26 -8.95
C ALA A 90 -6.01 -6.03 -8.98
N MET A 91 -7.13 -5.32 -8.85
CA MET A 91 -8.47 -5.91 -8.94
C MET A 91 -8.77 -6.47 -10.33
N VAL A 92 -8.41 -5.75 -11.40
CA VAL A 92 -8.58 -6.20 -12.78
C VAL A 92 -7.74 -7.44 -13.06
N LEU A 93 -6.48 -7.47 -12.63
CA LEU A 93 -5.61 -8.64 -12.78
C LEU A 93 -6.19 -9.87 -12.08
N MET A 94 -6.71 -9.72 -10.86
CA MET A 94 -7.36 -10.82 -10.12
C MET A 94 -8.61 -11.36 -10.82
N ALA A 95 -9.32 -10.53 -11.59
CA ALA A 95 -10.53 -10.95 -12.31
C ALA A 95 -10.25 -11.59 -13.69
N GLN A 96 -9.03 -11.48 -14.22
CA GLN A 96 -8.68 -12.00 -15.53
C GLN A 96 -8.40 -13.51 -15.48
N ARG A 97 -9.24 -14.30 -16.17
CA ARG A 97 -9.13 -15.77 -16.28
C ARG A 97 -7.81 -16.28 -16.84
N PHE A 98 -7.11 -15.48 -17.66
CA PHE A 98 -5.82 -15.86 -18.22
C PHE A 98 -4.63 -15.48 -17.31
N SER A 99 -4.86 -14.62 -16.31
CA SER A 99 -3.83 -14.15 -15.39
C SER A 99 -3.80 -14.99 -14.11
N TYR A 100 -4.97 -15.39 -13.61
CA TYR A 100 -5.10 -16.23 -12.41
C TYR A 100 -5.55 -17.63 -12.76
N ARG A 101 -4.94 -18.63 -12.11
CA ARG A 101 -5.30 -20.03 -12.31
C ARG A 101 -6.71 -20.37 -11.80
N TYR A 102 -7.16 -19.67 -10.76
CA TYR A 102 -8.45 -19.86 -10.12
C TYR A 102 -9.14 -18.50 -9.97
N THR A 103 -10.37 -18.42 -10.49
CA THR A 103 -11.27 -17.25 -10.45
C THR A 103 -12.68 -17.73 -10.20
#